data_AF-I2K813-F1
#
_entry.id   AF-I2K813-F1
#
_cell.length_a   1.000
_cell.length_b   1.000
_cell.length_c   1.000
_cell.angle_alpha   90.00
_cell.angle_beta   90.00
_cell.angle_gamma   90.00
#
_symmetry.space_group_name_H-M   'P 1'
#
loop_
_entity.id
_entity.type
_entity.pdbx_description
1 polymer ?
#
loop_
_entity_poly.entity_id
_entity_poly.type
_entity_poly.pdbx_seq_one_letter_code
_entity_poly.pdbx_strand_id
1 'polypeptide(L)'
;MSKTENKLAVIENFIYNDDISVYLQKINQSFLDFNVLEITGMGAQEIKHSSVLSWMLGDNEHNQGYGIFIDFLKKIYLKNNCNDKKLQEYIYISTKYNLNVYRERDDIDILIEDEKNKKIFVIENKVYSRERRDGEDGGQLEKYEKKVKSKYPKYDIYYIFLTPNFDDASKEHWLKADYEMISNIITDILIQNELSSNTKLVFESYTDLLKRRNIVENREIQELCEKIWANKEYSKALDILYNYRVDIKSEISDYLQDKLSQFQDEHVEVDLSNKNLIRFADIRWDDIPGQKSGKGQWTKSDRVLLYEFYYTASGLTLKLIIGPGDELFREDIFRKLKDLKNFNPGKNLALKWNTVWTWKKSIISQSDIDENDMDILKNKIDIFIEDFFREDGQFNQLSTIILELLR
;
A
#
# COMPACT_ATOMS: atom_id res chain seq x y z
N MET A 1 13.35 -28.23 -36.38
CA MET A 1 13.42 -27.00 -35.57
C MET A 1 12.79 -27.27 -34.23
N SER A 2 13.54 -27.10 -33.14
CA SER A 2 13.08 -27.44 -31.78
C SER A 2 11.93 -26.50 -31.35
N LYS A 3 11.05 -26.94 -30.43
CA LYS A 3 10.01 -26.05 -29.85
C LYS A 3 10.60 -24.80 -29.21
N THR A 4 11.87 -24.83 -28.78
CA THR A 4 12.61 -23.72 -28.20
C THR A 4 13.07 -22.71 -29.26
N GLU A 5 13.55 -23.18 -30.42
CA GLU A 5 13.90 -22.31 -31.57
C GLU A 5 12.71 -21.50 -32.07
N ASN A 6 11.49 -22.04 -31.99
CA ASN A 6 10.27 -21.33 -32.37
C ASN A 6 9.91 -20.20 -31.38
N LYS A 7 10.19 -20.38 -30.08
CA LYS A 7 9.88 -19.36 -29.07
C LYS A 7 10.84 -18.16 -29.14
N LEU A 8 12.13 -18.41 -29.35
CA LEU A 8 13.13 -17.34 -29.48
C LEU A 8 12.83 -16.45 -30.68
N ALA A 9 12.52 -17.04 -31.84
CA ALA A 9 12.15 -16.28 -33.04
C ALA A 9 10.91 -15.38 -32.82
N VAL A 10 9.91 -15.84 -32.04
CA VAL A 10 8.73 -15.03 -31.70
C VAL A 10 9.11 -13.83 -30.83
N ILE A 11 10.01 -14.01 -29.86
CA ILE A 11 10.49 -12.92 -29.01
C ILE A 11 11.37 -11.94 -29.82
N GLU A 12 12.28 -12.45 -30.65
CA GLU A 12 13.13 -11.61 -31.51
C GLU A 12 12.29 -10.76 -32.46
N ASN A 13 11.28 -11.36 -33.11
CA ASN A 13 10.36 -10.62 -33.97
C ASN A 13 9.55 -9.57 -33.18
N PHE A 14 9.21 -9.83 -31.92
CA PHE A 14 8.59 -8.82 -31.07
C PHE A 14 9.57 -7.68 -30.79
N ILE A 15 10.82 -7.96 -30.41
CA ILE A 15 11.81 -6.92 -30.06
C ILE A 15 12.18 -6.06 -31.27
N TYR A 16 12.36 -6.65 -32.44
CA TYR A 16 12.82 -5.96 -33.66
C TYR A 16 11.69 -5.51 -34.59
N ASN A 17 10.49 -5.25 -34.04
CA ASN A 17 9.34 -4.79 -34.80
C ASN A 17 9.13 -3.27 -34.61
N ASP A 18 9.05 -2.55 -35.73
CA ASP A 18 8.93 -1.09 -35.72
C ASP A 18 7.57 -0.64 -35.18
N ASP A 19 6.50 -1.40 -35.44
CA ASP A 19 5.14 -1.05 -34.98
C ASP A 19 5.03 -1.11 -33.45
N ILE A 20 5.64 -2.12 -32.79
CA ILE A 20 5.67 -2.16 -31.32
C ILE A 20 6.55 -1.05 -30.75
N SER A 21 7.65 -0.71 -31.42
CA SER A 21 8.55 0.36 -31.00
C SER A 21 7.83 1.71 -30.92
N VAL A 22 6.89 1.97 -31.84
CA VAL A 22 6.02 3.16 -31.78
C VAL A 22 5.11 3.16 -30.55
N TYR A 23 4.50 2.02 -30.20
CA TYR A 23 3.68 1.93 -28.99
C TYR A 23 4.51 2.13 -27.72
N LEU A 24 5.69 1.51 -27.63
CA LEU A 24 6.60 1.66 -26.50
C LEU A 24 7.09 3.11 -26.35
N GLN A 25 7.39 3.79 -27.46
CA GLN A 25 7.76 5.19 -27.45
C GLN A 25 6.61 6.07 -26.91
N LYS A 26 5.37 5.82 -27.34
CA LYS A 26 4.20 6.55 -26.83
C LYS A 26 3.99 6.33 -25.34
N ILE A 27 4.10 5.09 -24.86
CA ILE A 27 4.01 4.78 -23.43
C ILE A 27 5.08 5.54 -22.64
N ASN A 28 6.31 5.59 -23.16
CA ASN A 28 7.40 6.32 -22.51
C ASN A 28 7.12 7.84 -22.48
N GLN A 29 6.52 8.38 -23.54
CA GLN A 29 6.15 9.80 -23.65
C GLN A 29 4.87 10.17 -22.86
N SER A 30 4.09 9.20 -22.39
CA SER A 30 2.91 9.46 -21.52
C SER A 30 3.28 10.02 -20.14
N PHE A 31 4.58 10.11 -19.85
CA PHE A 31 5.16 10.51 -18.59
C PHE A 31 6.20 11.59 -18.82
N LEU A 32 6.25 12.60 -17.95
CA LEU A 32 7.31 13.61 -17.95
C LEU A 32 8.69 12.99 -17.68
N ASP A 33 9.72 13.33 -18.47
CA ASP A 33 11.10 12.90 -18.14
C ASP A 33 11.55 13.46 -16.78
N PHE A 34 11.03 14.63 -16.40
CA PHE A 34 11.34 15.35 -15.17
C PHE A 34 10.06 15.76 -14.46
N ASN A 35 9.83 15.21 -13.26
CA ASN A 35 8.73 15.61 -12.38
C ASN A 35 9.28 16.17 -11.06
N VAL A 36 9.05 17.47 -10.82
CA VAL A 36 9.57 18.17 -9.63
C VAL A 36 8.97 17.63 -8.33
N LEU A 37 7.74 17.13 -8.35
CA LEU A 37 7.05 16.62 -7.15
C LEU A 37 7.57 15.23 -6.75
N GLU A 38 7.89 14.38 -7.72
CA GLU A 38 8.59 13.10 -7.49
C GLU A 38 9.92 13.31 -6.77
N ILE A 39 10.73 14.28 -7.21
CA ILE A 39 12.02 14.61 -6.59
C ILE A 39 11.87 15.01 -5.13
N THR A 40 10.79 15.70 -4.78
CA THR A 40 10.51 16.09 -3.38
C THR A 40 9.95 14.94 -2.53
N GLY A 41 9.78 13.74 -3.09
CA GLY A 41 9.18 12.59 -2.39
C GLY A 41 7.71 12.81 -2.07
N MET A 42 6.96 13.43 -3.00
CA MET A 42 5.54 13.77 -2.81
C MET A 42 4.61 12.57 -2.99
N GLY A 43 4.98 11.60 -3.84
CA GLY A 43 4.04 10.61 -4.38
C GLY A 43 3.26 9.77 -3.38
N ALA A 44 3.75 9.58 -2.15
CA ALA A 44 3.09 8.78 -1.11
C ALA A 44 2.46 9.60 0.03
N GLN A 45 2.62 10.92 0.06
CA GLN A 45 2.36 11.72 1.26
C GLN A 45 1.10 12.59 1.14
N GLU A 46 0.02 12.17 1.79
CA GLU A 46 -1.28 12.87 1.81
C GLU A 46 -1.14 14.37 2.17
N ILE A 47 -0.30 14.69 3.15
CA ILE A 47 -0.02 16.08 3.57
C ILE A 47 0.52 16.94 2.41
N LYS A 48 1.36 16.38 1.54
CA LYS A 48 1.91 17.09 0.39
C LYS A 48 0.88 17.23 -0.73
N HIS A 49 0.01 16.24 -0.93
CA HIS A 49 -1.16 16.41 -1.81
C HIS A 49 -2.05 17.55 -1.33
N SER A 50 -2.33 17.63 -0.03
CA SER A 50 -3.08 18.74 0.56
C SER A 50 -2.37 20.09 0.37
N SER A 51 -1.04 20.15 0.26
CA SER A 51 -0.29 21.38 -0.10
C SER A 51 -0.69 21.87 -1.48
N VAL A 52 -0.54 21.02 -2.48
CA VAL A 52 -0.83 21.39 -3.87
C VAL A 52 -2.31 21.70 -4.05
N LEU A 53 -3.20 20.90 -3.46
CA LEU A 53 -4.65 21.17 -3.47
C LEU A 53 -4.98 22.52 -2.84
N SER A 54 -4.45 22.82 -1.65
CA SER A 54 -4.73 24.11 -1.00
C SER A 54 -4.24 25.31 -1.82
N TRP A 55 -3.10 25.15 -2.51
CA TRP A 55 -2.58 26.17 -3.43
C TRP A 55 -3.44 26.29 -4.68
N MET A 56 -3.99 25.21 -5.23
CA MET A 56 -4.85 25.26 -6.42
C MET A 56 -6.28 25.76 -6.15
N LEU A 57 -6.82 25.49 -4.97
CA LEU A 57 -8.22 25.82 -4.63
C LEU A 57 -8.39 27.25 -4.09
N GLY A 58 -7.30 27.93 -3.77
CA GLY A 58 -7.31 29.34 -3.36
C GLY A 58 -7.21 30.31 -4.55
N ASP A 59 -7.14 31.61 -4.24
CA ASP A 59 -6.76 32.66 -5.20
C ASP A 59 -5.28 32.99 -4.99
N ASN A 60 -4.43 32.09 -5.46
CA ASN A 60 -2.97 32.18 -5.32
C ASN A 60 -2.33 32.62 -6.65
N GLU A 61 -1.00 32.57 -6.69
CA GLU A 61 -0.13 32.99 -7.81
C GLU A 61 -0.39 32.26 -9.15
N HIS A 62 -1.29 31.27 -9.19
CA HIS A 62 -1.68 30.57 -10.41
C HIS A 62 -2.58 31.39 -11.35
N ASN A 63 -3.11 32.54 -10.91
CA ASN A 63 -3.94 33.47 -11.71
C ASN A 63 -5.24 32.84 -12.27
N GLN A 64 -5.80 31.83 -11.59
CA GLN A 64 -7.08 31.20 -11.98
C GLN A 64 -8.25 31.67 -11.10
N GLY A 65 -8.01 32.66 -10.22
CA GLY A 65 -8.97 33.06 -9.20
C GLY A 65 -9.44 31.84 -8.40
N TYR A 66 -10.73 31.82 -8.08
CA TYR A 66 -11.38 30.68 -7.43
C TYR A 66 -12.00 29.67 -8.41
N GLY A 67 -11.71 29.79 -9.72
CA GLY A 67 -12.35 28.99 -10.77
C GLY A 67 -12.19 27.48 -10.56
N ILE A 68 -10.97 27.05 -10.20
CA ILE A 68 -10.65 25.64 -9.93
C ILE A 68 -11.55 25.08 -8.82
N PHE A 69 -11.69 25.81 -7.72
CA PHE A 69 -12.52 25.38 -6.60
C PHE A 69 -14.00 25.33 -6.96
N ILE A 70 -14.51 26.32 -7.70
CA ILE A 70 -15.91 26.34 -8.13
C ILE A 70 -16.21 25.20 -9.11
N ASP A 71 -15.32 24.91 -10.06
CA ASP A 71 -15.49 23.81 -10.99
C ASP A 71 -15.35 22.45 -10.29
N PHE A 72 -14.51 22.36 -9.27
CA PHE A 72 -14.44 21.18 -8.40
C PHE A 72 -15.77 20.96 -7.65
N LEU A 73 -16.35 22.01 -7.07
CA LEU A 73 -17.67 21.93 -6.44
C LEU A 73 -18.77 21.56 -7.44
N LYS A 74 -18.72 22.06 -8.69
CA LYS A 74 -19.66 21.64 -9.76
C LYS A 74 -19.58 20.15 -10.02
N LYS A 75 -18.37 19.60 -10.19
CA LYS A 75 -18.18 18.15 -10.41
C LYS A 75 -18.67 17.33 -9.22
N ILE A 76 -18.40 17.77 -7.99
CA ILE A 76 -18.91 17.14 -6.76
C ILE A 76 -20.44 17.17 -6.74
N TYR A 77 -21.05 18.33 -6.96
CA TYR A 77 -22.51 18.51 -6.94
C TYR A 77 -23.20 17.54 -7.91
N LEU A 78 -22.69 17.47 -9.15
CA LEU A 78 -23.23 16.61 -10.19
C LEU A 78 -23.02 15.12 -9.88
N LYS A 79 -21.81 14.70 -9.52
CA LYS A 79 -21.48 13.27 -9.32
C LYS A 79 -22.17 12.68 -8.07
N ASN A 80 -22.47 13.51 -7.07
CA ASN A 80 -23.23 13.10 -5.89
C ASN A 80 -24.75 13.21 -6.06
N ASN A 81 -25.26 13.63 -7.23
CA ASN A 81 -26.68 13.94 -7.44
C ASN A 81 -27.25 14.84 -6.33
N CYS A 82 -26.48 15.86 -5.94
CA CYS A 82 -26.83 16.70 -4.81
C CYS A 82 -28.12 17.49 -5.10
N ASN A 83 -28.97 17.63 -4.08
CA ASN A 83 -30.20 18.44 -4.14
C ASN A 83 -30.18 19.58 -3.11
N ASP A 84 -29.00 20.11 -2.79
CA ASP A 84 -28.85 21.28 -1.94
C ASP A 84 -28.92 22.56 -2.77
N LYS A 85 -30.08 23.23 -2.70
CA LYS A 85 -30.31 24.50 -3.39
C LYS A 85 -29.33 25.59 -2.98
N LYS A 86 -28.92 25.66 -1.70
CA LYS A 86 -27.96 26.67 -1.23
C LYS A 86 -26.57 26.45 -1.80
N LEU A 87 -26.16 25.19 -1.97
CA LEU A 87 -24.89 24.85 -2.63
C LEU A 87 -24.98 25.16 -4.12
N GLN A 88 -26.10 24.82 -4.76
CA GLN A 88 -26.34 25.14 -6.17
C GLN A 88 -26.29 26.66 -6.42
N GLU A 89 -27.00 27.46 -5.60
CA GLU A 89 -26.96 28.92 -5.68
C GLU A 89 -25.54 29.47 -5.46
N TYR A 90 -24.79 28.89 -4.52
CA TYR A 90 -23.39 29.24 -4.30
C TYR A 90 -22.54 29.01 -5.56
N ILE A 91 -22.69 27.86 -6.21
CA ILE A 91 -21.91 27.46 -7.39
C ILE A 91 -22.24 28.27 -8.64
N TYR A 92 -23.52 28.51 -8.92
CA TYR A 92 -23.98 29.04 -10.22
C TYR A 92 -24.35 30.53 -10.21
N ILE A 93 -24.68 31.10 -9.05
CA ILE A 93 -25.21 32.48 -8.95
C ILE A 93 -24.23 33.42 -8.26
N SER A 94 -23.42 32.92 -7.31
CA SER A 94 -22.50 33.78 -6.57
C SER A 94 -21.42 34.36 -7.49
N THR A 95 -21.22 35.67 -7.42
CA THR A 95 -20.27 36.41 -8.27
C THR A 95 -19.10 37.01 -7.48
N LYS A 96 -19.13 36.91 -6.15
CA LYS A 96 -18.09 37.48 -5.28
C LYS A 96 -17.69 36.47 -4.21
N TYR A 97 -16.57 35.81 -4.45
CA TYR A 97 -15.92 34.89 -3.52
C TYR A 97 -14.79 35.60 -2.79
N ASN A 98 -14.54 35.20 -1.54
CA ASN A 98 -13.36 35.59 -0.78
C ASN A 98 -12.97 34.40 0.10
N LEU A 99 -12.15 33.50 -0.44
CA LEU A 99 -11.87 32.22 0.18
C LEU A 99 -10.56 32.28 0.95
N ASN A 100 -10.63 31.96 2.23
CA ASN A 100 -9.45 31.67 3.04
C ASN A 100 -9.24 30.16 3.07
N VAL A 101 -8.16 29.68 2.46
CA VAL A 101 -7.81 28.25 2.42
C VAL A 101 -6.76 27.95 3.48
N TYR A 102 -7.10 27.08 4.42
CA TYR A 102 -6.22 26.65 5.50
C TYR A 102 -5.88 25.17 5.34
N ARG A 103 -4.66 24.80 5.73
CA ARG A 103 -4.20 23.42 5.83
C ARG A 103 -3.97 23.03 7.27
N GLU A 104 -4.30 21.79 7.61
CA GLU A 104 -4.04 21.18 8.94
C GLU A 104 -4.60 22.03 10.10
N ARG A 105 -5.50 22.96 9.78
CA ARG A 105 -6.14 23.82 10.77
C ARG A 105 -7.13 22.94 11.48
N ASP A 106 -7.01 22.89 12.79
CA ASP A 106 -7.92 22.11 13.61
C ASP A 106 -7.86 20.58 13.33
N ASP A 107 -6.71 20.08 12.88
CA ASP A 107 -6.48 18.70 12.42
C ASP A 107 -7.21 18.33 11.13
N ILE A 108 -7.79 19.30 10.41
CA ILE A 108 -8.49 19.09 9.13
C ILE A 108 -7.51 19.28 7.99
N ASP A 109 -7.47 18.34 7.04
CA ASP A 109 -6.51 18.39 5.92
C ASP A 109 -6.61 19.71 5.14
N ILE A 110 -7.81 20.09 4.69
CA ILE A 110 -8.07 21.39 4.06
C ILE A 110 -9.40 21.96 4.58
N LEU A 111 -9.37 23.20 5.07
CA LEU A 111 -10.53 23.97 5.48
C LEU A 111 -10.61 25.23 4.63
N ILE A 112 -11.72 25.42 3.91
CA ILE A 112 -11.97 26.61 3.08
C ILE A 112 -13.10 27.40 3.71
N GLU A 113 -12.82 28.66 4.03
CA GLU A 113 -13.77 29.58 4.64
C GLU A 113 -14.13 30.70 3.66
N ASP A 114 -15.42 30.81 3.34
CA ASP A 114 -15.99 32.00 2.68
C ASP A 114 -16.82 32.78 3.70
N GLU A 115 -16.18 33.77 4.33
CA GLU A 115 -16.83 34.60 5.35
C GLU A 115 -18.00 35.42 4.80
N LYS A 116 -17.94 35.78 3.51
CA LYS A 116 -18.90 36.66 2.85
C LYS A 116 -20.19 35.92 2.54
N ASN A 117 -20.06 34.71 2.01
CA ASN A 117 -21.18 33.85 1.66
C ASN A 117 -21.63 32.94 2.83
N LYS A 118 -20.93 33.02 3.98
CA LYS A 118 -21.17 32.20 5.18
C LYS A 118 -21.14 30.69 4.88
N LYS A 119 -20.08 30.29 4.17
CA LYS A 119 -19.84 28.89 3.78
C LYS A 119 -18.53 28.38 4.37
N ILE A 120 -18.55 27.13 4.82
CA ILE A 120 -17.35 26.38 5.19
C ILE A 120 -17.32 25.11 4.35
N PHE A 121 -16.14 24.80 3.80
CA PHE A 121 -15.88 23.54 3.14
C PHE A 121 -14.77 22.81 3.88
N VAL A 122 -15.03 21.58 4.27
CA VAL A 122 -14.11 20.70 4.98
C VAL A 122 -13.74 19.59 4.01
N ILE A 123 -12.47 19.49 3.63
CA ILE A 123 -12.00 18.41 2.75
C ILE A 123 -11.10 17.52 3.60
N GLU A 124 -11.49 16.26 3.75
CA GLU A 124 -10.60 15.20 4.23
C GLU A 124 -10.02 14.48 3.01
N ASN A 125 -8.71 14.41 2.96
CA ASN A 125 -7.96 13.85 1.85
C ASN A 125 -7.33 12.51 2.25
N LYS A 126 -7.64 11.46 1.48
CA LYS A 126 -7.04 10.15 1.63
C LYS A 126 -6.49 9.70 0.29
N VAL A 127 -5.26 9.22 0.25
CA VAL A 127 -4.62 8.73 -0.99
C VAL A 127 -4.31 7.24 -0.87
N TYR A 128 -3.63 6.83 0.20
CA TYR A 128 -3.27 5.43 0.43
C TYR A 128 -3.83 4.88 1.73
N SER A 129 -4.19 5.75 2.66
CA SER A 129 -4.77 5.35 3.93
C SER A 129 -6.29 5.22 3.84
N ARG A 130 -6.85 4.28 4.60
CA ARG A 130 -8.29 4.19 4.79
C ARG A 130 -8.73 5.22 5.83
N GLU A 131 -10.01 5.58 5.77
CA GLU A 131 -10.66 6.37 6.81
C GLU A 131 -10.44 5.75 8.21
N ARG A 132 -10.05 6.56 9.20
CA ARG A 132 -9.99 6.13 10.60
C ARG A 132 -11.39 6.09 11.20
N ARG A 133 -11.91 4.88 11.36
CA ARG A 133 -13.25 4.60 11.93
C ARG A 133 -13.21 4.18 13.40
N ASP A 134 -12.04 3.81 13.89
CA ASP A 134 -11.78 3.38 15.25
C ASP A 134 -11.37 4.57 16.15
N GLY A 135 -11.92 4.58 17.37
CA GLY A 135 -11.69 5.62 18.36
C GLY A 135 -12.90 5.78 19.29
N GLU A 136 -12.66 6.10 20.56
CA GLU A 136 -13.72 6.40 21.53
C GLU A 136 -14.51 7.68 21.18
N ASP A 137 -14.02 8.46 20.22
CA ASP A 137 -14.60 9.73 19.74
C ASP A 137 -15.60 9.58 18.58
N GLY A 138 -15.83 8.35 18.09
CA GLY A 138 -16.75 8.06 16.97
C GLY A 138 -16.11 8.13 15.58
N GLY A 139 -14.77 8.20 15.51
CA GLY A 139 -14.01 8.25 14.27
C GLY A 139 -13.65 9.66 13.80
N GLN A 140 -12.77 9.75 12.81
CA GLN A 140 -12.16 11.01 12.37
C GLN A 140 -13.18 12.01 11.81
N LEU A 141 -14.10 11.55 10.96
CA LEU A 141 -15.10 12.40 10.33
C LEU A 141 -16.08 12.99 11.35
N GLU A 142 -16.46 12.22 12.38
CA GLU A 142 -17.34 12.70 13.45
C GLU A 142 -16.69 13.80 14.29
N LYS A 143 -15.39 13.63 14.60
CA LYS A 143 -14.59 14.64 15.32
C LYS A 143 -14.59 15.96 14.54
N TYR A 144 -14.38 15.93 13.24
CA TYR A 144 -14.41 17.13 12.41
C TYR A 144 -15.79 17.79 12.39
N GLU A 145 -16.85 17.02 12.23
CA GLU A 145 -18.21 17.56 12.24
C GLU A 145 -18.51 18.32 13.53
N LYS A 146 -18.22 17.72 14.69
CA LYS A 146 -18.42 18.35 16.00
C LYS A 146 -17.62 19.65 16.12
N LYS A 147 -16.35 19.60 15.72
CA LYS A 147 -15.43 20.74 15.82
C LYS A 147 -15.87 21.90 14.94
N VAL A 148 -16.16 21.66 13.67
CA VAL A 148 -16.54 22.70 12.70
C VAL A 148 -17.92 23.27 13.01
N LYS A 149 -18.90 22.43 13.38
CA LYS A 149 -20.23 22.90 13.83
C LYS A 149 -20.14 23.82 15.05
N SER A 150 -19.27 23.50 16.02
CA SER A 150 -19.09 24.33 17.21
C SER A 150 -18.45 25.70 16.92
N LYS A 151 -17.50 25.73 15.98
CA LYS A 151 -16.74 26.92 15.62
C LYS A 151 -17.49 27.85 14.66
N TYR A 152 -18.31 27.28 13.78
CA TYR A 152 -19.04 28.00 12.74
C TYR A 152 -20.56 27.78 12.79
N PRO A 153 -21.23 28.07 13.91
CA PRO A 153 -22.64 27.72 14.13
C PRO A 153 -23.64 28.45 13.21
N LYS A 154 -23.19 29.49 12.50
CA LYS A 154 -24.01 30.31 11.58
C LYS A 154 -23.65 30.15 10.11
N TYR A 155 -22.80 29.18 9.78
CA TYR A 155 -22.35 28.93 8.41
C TYR A 155 -23.02 27.66 7.89
N ASP A 156 -23.29 27.61 6.58
CA ASP A 156 -23.58 26.32 5.94
C ASP A 156 -22.25 25.59 5.73
N ILE A 157 -22.17 24.35 6.23
CA ILE A 157 -20.94 23.56 6.23
C ILE A 157 -21.09 22.38 5.28
N TYR A 158 -20.15 22.25 4.36
CA TYR A 158 -20.07 21.17 3.39
C TYR A 158 -18.84 20.32 3.67
N TYR A 159 -19.06 19.02 3.89
CA TYR A 159 -17.99 18.06 4.12
C TYR A 159 -17.72 17.29 2.83
N ILE A 160 -16.46 17.14 2.47
CA ILE A 160 -16.01 16.53 1.22
C ILE A 160 -14.97 15.47 1.56
N PHE A 161 -15.20 14.25 1.11
CA PHE A 161 -14.27 13.13 1.27
C PHE A 161 -13.58 12.86 -0.06
N LEU A 162 -12.31 13.25 -0.16
CA LEU A 162 -11.50 13.13 -1.38
C LEU A 162 -10.65 11.86 -1.33
N THR A 163 -10.90 10.95 -2.25
CA THR A 163 -10.21 9.64 -2.36
C THR A 163 -9.87 9.32 -3.82
N PRO A 164 -8.90 8.45 -4.13
CA PRO A 164 -8.59 8.11 -5.53
C PRO A 164 -9.78 7.44 -6.23
N ASN A 165 -10.53 6.60 -5.50
CA ASN A 165 -11.54 5.69 -6.07
C ASN A 165 -13.00 6.13 -5.82
N PHE A 166 -13.22 7.38 -5.42
CA PHE A 166 -14.56 7.87 -5.10
C PHE A 166 -15.26 7.00 -4.04
N ASP A 167 -14.54 6.71 -2.94
CA ASP A 167 -14.99 5.83 -1.87
C ASP A 167 -16.08 6.47 -1.00
N ASP A 168 -16.92 5.62 -0.38
CA ASP A 168 -17.93 6.09 0.57
C ASP A 168 -17.29 6.47 1.92
N ALA A 169 -17.65 7.64 2.42
CA ALA A 169 -17.35 8.05 3.79
C ALA A 169 -18.22 7.26 4.79
N SER A 170 -17.75 7.07 6.02
CA SER A 170 -18.58 6.46 7.08
C SER A 170 -19.79 7.31 7.51
N LYS A 171 -19.82 8.58 7.11
CA LYS A 171 -20.87 9.55 7.46
C LYS A 171 -21.63 9.97 6.21
N GLU A 172 -22.95 9.77 6.22
CA GLU A 172 -23.82 10.01 5.06
C GLU A 172 -23.81 11.45 4.52
N HIS A 173 -23.46 12.44 5.34
CA HIS A 173 -23.46 13.85 4.95
C HIS A 173 -22.15 14.32 4.28
N TRP A 174 -21.18 13.44 4.10
CA TRP A 174 -19.94 13.75 3.40
C TRP A 174 -20.11 13.52 1.90
N LEU A 175 -19.93 14.58 1.12
CA LEU A 175 -19.93 14.54 -0.33
C LEU A 175 -18.67 13.81 -0.81
N LYS A 176 -18.84 12.87 -1.74
CA LYS A 176 -17.74 12.11 -2.31
C LYS A 176 -17.02 12.95 -3.36
N ALA A 177 -15.69 12.87 -3.40
CA ALA A 177 -14.87 13.47 -4.44
C ALA A 177 -13.72 12.54 -4.80
N ASP A 178 -13.21 12.69 -6.02
CA ASP A 178 -12.03 11.96 -6.48
C ASP A 178 -11.01 12.84 -7.18
N TYR A 179 -9.82 12.29 -7.36
CA TYR A 179 -8.71 12.95 -8.02
C TYR A 179 -8.91 13.08 -9.54
N GLU A 180 -9.80 12.28 -10.15
CA GLU A 180 -10.18 12.42 -11.55
C GLU A 180 -10.88 13.76 -11.80
N MET A 181 -11.72 14.22 -10.86
CA MET A 181 -12.33 15.56 -10.93
C MET A 181 -11.28 16.67 -11.03
N ILE A 182 -10.26 16.62 -10.17
CA ILE A 182 -9.17 17.61 -10.10
C ILE A 182 -8.29 17.53 -11.35
N SER A 183 -7.87 16.32 -11.72
CA SER A 183 -7.04 16.10 -12.91
C SER A 183 -7.71 16.62 -14.18
N ASN A 184 -9.02 16.41 -14.32
CA ASN A 184 -9.78 16.93 -15.47
C ASN A 184 -9.81 18.46 -15.49
N ILE A 185 -10.05 19.12 -14.36
CA ILE A 185 -10.06 20.60 -14.27
C ILE A 185 -8.69 21.16 -14.68
N ILE A 186 -7.61 20.57 -14.16
CA ILE A 186 -6.24 21.01 -14.49
C ILE A 186 -5.96 20.80 -15.99
N THR A 187 -6.36 19.65 -16.53
CA THR A 187 -6.18 19.34 -17.97
C THR A 187 -6.94 20.32 -18.84
N ASP A 188 -8.19 20.63 -18.49
CA ASP A 188 -9.01 21.62 -19.21
C ASP A 188 -8.34 23.01 -19.18
N ILE A 189 -7.80 23.41 -18.03
CA ILE A 189 -7.10 24.70 -17.89
C ILE A 189 -5.82 24.75 -18.72
N LEU A 190 -5.03 23.68 -18.72
CA LEU A 190 -3.79 23.55 -19.52
C LEU A 190 -4.06 23.67 -21.03
N ILE A 191 -5.24 23.24 -21.49
CA ILE A 191 -5.64 23.31 -22.90
C ILE A 191 -6.20 24.70 -23.24
N GLN A 192 -7.01 25.28 -22.36
CA GLN A 192 -7.84 26.44 -22.69
C GLN A 192 -7.20 27.79 -22.35
N ASN A 193 -6.18 27.81 -21.48
CA ASN A 193 -5.61 29.06 -20.96
C ASN A 193 -4.12 29.17 -21.26
N GLU A 194 -3.66 30.39 -21.53
CA GLU A 194 -2.24 30.71 -21.49
C GLU A 194 -1.81 30.88 -20.02
N LEU A 195 -1.04 29.90 -19.52
CA LEU A 195 -0.54 29.90 -18.15
C LEU A 195 0.89 30.43 -18.08
N SER A 196 1.25 30.98 -16.92
CA SER A 196 2.66 31.22 -16.61
C SER A 196 3.44 29.90 -16.63
N SER A 197 4.73 29.95 -16.98
CA SER A 197 5.58 28.75 -16.99
C SER A 197 5.61 28.04 -15.64
N ASN A 198 5.55 28.79 -14.53
CA ASN A 198 5.54 28.21 -13.19
C ASN A 198 4.24 27.47 -12.89
N THR A 199 3.08 28.07 -13.22
CA THR A 199 1.77 27.44 -13.04
C THR A 199 1.67 26.18 -13.88
N LYS A 200 2.08 26.28 -15.16
CA LYS A 200 2.07 25.16 -16.09
C LYS A 200 2.92 24.00 -15.58
N LEU A 201 4.13 24.27 -15.11
CA LEU A 201 5.02 23.26 -14.53
C LEU A 201 4.38 22.53 -13.35
N VAL A 202 3.75 23.25 -12.42
CA VAL A 202 3.09 22.63 -11.25
C VAL A 202 1.91 21.76 -11.69
N PHE A 203 1.08 22.24 -12.63
CA PHE A 203 -0.08 21.51 -13.12
C PHE A 203 0.28 20.26 -13.91
N GLU A 204 1.25 20.34 -14.82
CA GLU A 204 1.78 19.19 -15.55
C GLU A 204 2.44 18.19 -14.59
N SER A 205 3.26 18.66 -13.64
CA SER A 205 3.90 17.78 -12.65
C SER A 205 2.88 17.08 -11.75
N TYR A 206 1.81 17.78 -11.35
CA TYR A 206 0.80 17.19 -10.48
C TYR A 206 -0.05 16.15 -11.23
N THR A 207 -0.51 16.45 -12.44
CA THR A 207 -1.28 15.49 -13.25
C THR A 207 -0.46 14.26 -13.62
N ASP A 208 0.82 14.44 -13.97
CA ASP A 208 1.77 13.35 -14.21
C ASP A 208 2.00 12.50 -12.96
N LEU A 209 2.18 13.14 -11.78
CA LEU A 209 2.32 12.44 -10.50
C LEU A 209 1.10 11.56 -10.20
N LEU A 210 -0.11 12.10 -10.36
CA LEU A 210 -1.34 11.35 -10.12
C LEU A 210 -1.44 10.09 -10.99
N LYS A 211 -1.03 10.17 -12.25
CA LYS A 211 -1.01 9.03 -13.18
C LYS A 211 0.07 8.02 -12.81
N ARG A 212 1.31 8.45 -12.57
CA ARG A 212 2.44 7.56 -12.19
C ARG A 212 2.16 6.73 -10.95
N ARG A 213 1.44 7.35 -10.01
CA ARG A 213 1.15 6.77 -8.70
C ARG A 213 -0.17 6.00 -8.66
N ASN A 214 -0.79 5.76 -9.83
CA ASN A 214 -2.09 5.10 -9.99
C ASN A 214 -3.19 5.72 -9.10
N ILE A 215 -3.11 7.03 -8.82
CA ILE A 215 -4.15 7.78 -8.12
C ILE A 215 -5.26 8.16 -9.11
N VAL A 216 -4.89 8.44 -10.36
CA VAL A 216 -5.80 8.65 -11.48
C VAL A 216 -5.44 7.68 -12.59
N GLU A 217 -6.45 7.06 -13.19
CA GLU A 217 -6.28 6.13 -14.30
C GLU A 217 -5.61 6.80 -15.50
N ASN A 218 -4.56 6.17 -16.03
CA ASN A 218 -3.94 6.59 -17.28
C ASN A 218 -4.59 5.86 -18.46
N ARG A 219 -5.72 6.38 -18.93
CA ARG A 219 -6.47 5.81 -20.05
C ARG A 219 -5.64 5.68 -21.33
N GLU A 220 -4.72 6.60 -21.57
CA GLU A 220 -3.83 6.54 -22.74
C GLU A 220 -2.94 5.30 -22.69
N ILE A 221 -2.31 5.02 -21.54
CA ILE A 221 -1.51 3.80 -21.36
C ILE A 221 -2.38 2.56 -21.48
N GLN A 222 -3.59 2.57 -20.89
CA GLN A 222 -4.50 1.44 -21.01
C GLN A 222 -4.82 1.14 -22.48
N GLU A 223 -5.22 2.14 -23.27
CA GLU A 223 -5.53 1.98 -24.69
C GLU A 223 -4.32 1.49 -25.50
N LEU A 224 -3.12 1.98 -25.18
CA LEU A 224 -1.88 1.52 -25.82
C LEU A 224 -1.61 0.06 -25.48
N CYS A 225 -1.72 -0.33 -24.21
CA CYS A 225 -1.60 -1.72 -23.77
C CYS A 225 -2.64 -2.63 -24.43
N GLU A 226 -3.90 -2.20 -24.52
CA GLU A 226 -4.96 -2.95 -25.20
C GLU A 226 -4.64 -3.18 -26.69
N LYS A 227 -4.10 -2.17 -27.38
CA LYS A 227 -3.64 -2.29 -28.78
C LYS A 227 -2.47 -3.27 -28.92
N ILE A 228 -1.52 -3.26 -27.98
CA ILE A 228 -0.41 -4.21 -27.95
C ILE A 228 -0.94 -5.64 -27.78
N TRP A 229 -1.81 -5.87 -26.80
CA TRP A 229 -2.38 -7.21 -26.54
C TRP A 229 -3.33 -7.70 -27.63
N ALA A 230 -4.02 -6.80 -28.33
CA ALA A 230 -4.89 -7.16 -29.47
C ALA A 230 -4.11 -7.74 -30.66
N ASN A 231 -2.82 -7.41 -30.78
CA ASN A 231 -1.95 -8.04 -31.77
C ASN A 231 -1.54 -9.45 -31.29
N LYS A 232 -1.96 -10.48 -32.04
CA LYS A 232 -1.71 -11.89 -31.71
C LYS A 232 -0.22 -12.25 -31.62
N GLU A 233 0.62 -11.63 -32.43
CA GLU A 233 2.06 -11.91 -32.42
C GLU A 233 2.71 -11.35 -31.16
N TYR A 234 2.32 -10.13 -30.77
CA TYR A 234 2.81 -9.50 -29.55
C TYR A 234 2.30 -10.20 -28.30
N SER A 235 1.00 -10.50 -28.23
CA SER A 235 0.41 -11.27 -27.13
C SER A 235 1.11 -12.62 -26.96
N LYS A 236 1.42 -13.33 -28.06
CA LYS A 236 2.16 -14.59 -27.97
C LYS A 236 3.58 -14.40 -27.44
N ALA A 237 4.29 -13.34 -27.84
CA ALA A 237 5.62 -13.04 -27.31
C ALA A 237 5.57 -12.69 -25.82
N LEU A 238 4.62 -11.84 -25.42
CA LEU A 238 4.39 -11.45 -24.02
C LEU A 238 4.01 -12.67 -23.16
N ASP A 239 3.16 -13.57 -23.66
CA ASP A 239 2.82 -14.82 -22.98
C ASP A 239 4.05 -15.69 -22.79
N ILE A 240 4.94 -15.79 -23.78
CA ILE A 240 6.19 -16.54 -23.64
C ILE A 240 7.02 -15.91 -22.50
N LEU A 241 7.27 -14.60 -22.54
CA LEU A 241 8.04 -13.89 -21.50
C LEU A 241 7.41 -14.09 -20.11
N TYR A 242 6.09 -13.92 -20.01
CA TYR A 242 5.34 -14.09 -18.78
C TYR A 242 5.43 -15.51 -18.22
N ASN A 243 5.38 -16.53 -19.08
CA ASN A 243 5.50 -17.93 -18.67
C ASN A 243 6.91 -18.30 -18.18
N TYR A 244 7.94 -17.56 -18.60
CA TYR A 244 9.32 -17.72 -18.13
C TYR A 244 9.69 -16.73 -17.02
N ARG A 245 8.73 -15.94 -16.51
CA ARG A 245 8.98 -15.03 -15.39
C ARG A 245 9.49 -15.83 -14.19
N VAL A 246 10.49 -15.27 -13.52
CA VAL A 246 11.06 -15.88 -12.32
C VAL A 246 10.00 -15.91 -11.21
N ASP A 247 9.82 -17.07 -10.58
CA ASP A 247 8.98 -17.18 -9.39
C ASP A 247 9.76 -16.68 -8.18
N ILE A 248 9.71 -15.37 -7.95
CA ILE A 248 10.43 -14.66 -6.86
C ILE A 248 10.27 -15.40 -5.53
N LYS A 249 9.07 -15.91 -5.21
CA LYS A 249 8.83 -16.61 -3.95
C LYS A 249 9.59 -17.93 -3.87
N SER A 250 9.69 -18.66 -4.98
CA SER A 250 10.49 -19.88 -5.04
C SER A 250 11.97 -19.56 -4.87
N GLU A 251 12.49 -18.51 -5.51
CA GLU A 251 13.90 -18.11 -5.35
C GLU A 251 14.22 -17.63 -3.92
N ILE A 252 13.33 -16.85 -3.30
CA ILE A 252 13.47 -16.47 -1.88
C ILE A 252 13.44 -17.70 -0.98
N SER A 253 12.55 -18.67 -1.25
CA SER A 253 12.46 -19.91 -0.48
C SER A 253 13.72 -20.74 -0.58
N ASP A 254 14.28 -20.89 -1.78
CA ASP A 254 15.53 -21.62 -2.00
C ASP A 254 16.69 -20.92 -1.29
N TYR A 255 16.76 -19.59 -1.40
CA TYR A 255 17.78 -18.79 -0.75
C TYR A 255 17.72 -18.85 0.78
N LEU A 256 16.53 -18.74 1.38
CA LEU A 256 16.35 -18.86 2.83
C LEU A 256 16.73 -20.25 3.33
N GLN A 257 16.34 -21.31 2.62
CA GLN A 257 16.71 -22.68 3.00
C GLN A 257 18.23 -22.88 2.91
N ASP A 258 18.89 -22.36 1.88
CA ASP A 258 20.36 -22.39 1.77
C ASP A 258 21.01 -21.66 2.95
N LYS A 259 20.55 -20.45 3.28
CA LYS A 259 21.05 -19.67 4.42
C LYS A 259 20.86 -20.40 5.74
N LEU A 260 19.66 -20.91 6.02
CA LEU A 260 19.38 -21.67 7.24
C LEU A 260 20.24 -22.94 7.34
N SER A 261 20.56 -23.58 6.22
CA SER A 261 21.43 -24.76 6.18
C SER A 261 22.86 -24.46 6.63
N GLN A 262 23.32 -23.21 6.47
CA GLN A 262 24.64 -22.77 6.96
C GLN A 262 24.70 -22.66 8.49
N PHE A 263 23.54 -22.56 9.17
CA PHE A 263 23.43 -22.54 10.63
C PHE A 263 23.18 -23.93 11.25
N GLN A 264 23.37 -25.02 10.50
CA GLN A 264 23.16 -26.38 11.03
C GLN A 264 24.01 -26.69 12.26
N ASP A 265 25.26 -26.25 12.27
CA ASP A 265 26.16 -26.40 13.42
C ASP A 265 25.78 -25.47 14.59
N GLU A 266 24.88 -24.49 14.36
CA GLU A 266 24.39 -23.51 15.32
C GLU A 266 22.95 -23.80 15.78
N HIS A 267 22.60 -25.08 15.86
CA HIS A 267 21.32 -25.59 16.36
C HIS A 267 20.10 -25.39 15.45
N VAL A 268 20.29 -25.04 14.17
CA VAL A 268 19.19 -24.83 13.22
C VAL A 268 18.98 -26.07 12.34
N GLU A 269 17.76 -26.57 12.24
CA GLU A 269 17.43 -27.65 11.29
C GLU A 269 16.24 -27.28 10.42
N VAL A 270 16.42 -27.25 9.10
CA VAL A 270 15.34 -26.98 8.13
C VAL A 270 14.34 -28.13 8.13
N ASP A 271 13.04 -27.80 8.09
CA ASP A 271 11.94 -28.77 8.05
C ASP A 271 11.14 -28.64 6.73
N LEU A 272 10.03 -29.38 6.64
CA LEU A 272 9.13 -29.42 5.49
C LEU A 272 8.71 -28.00 5.07
N SER A 273 9.28 -27.57 3.94
CA SER A 273 9.13 -26.23 3.40
C SER A 273 8.57 -26.26 1.99
N ASN A 274 7.97 -25.14 1.56
CA ASN A 274 7.58 -24.85 0.19
C ASN A 274 7.73 -23.34 -0.07
N LYS A 275 7.51 -22.91 -1.31
CA LYS A 275 7.70 -21.49 -1.70
C LYS A 275 6.94 -20.44 -0.88
N ASN A 276 5.86 -20.82 -0.19
CA ASN A 276 5.07 -19.90 0.64
C ASN A 276 5.34 -20.05 2.14
N LEU A 277 6.07 -21.09 2.54
CA LEU A 277 6.24 -21.47 3.93
C LEU A 277 7.58 -22.18 4.12
N ILE A 278 8.54 -21.52 4.75
CA ILE A 278 9.84 -22.10 5.08
C ILE A 278 9.90 -22.36 6.58
N ARG A 279 10.20 -23.59 6.97
CA ARG A 279 10.27 -24.03 8.36
C ARG A 279 11.69 -24.36 8.77
N PHE A 280 11.99 -24.03 10.02
CA PHE A 280 13.16 -24.57 10.69
C PHE A 280 12.89 -24.75 12.19
N ALA A 281 13.68 -25.60 12.80
CA ALA A 281 13.66 -25.91 14.22
C ALA A 281 14.91 -25.36 14.90
N ASP A 282 14.77 -25.06 16.19
CA ASP A 282 15.89 -25.03 17.11
C ASP A 282 16.04 -26.41 17.74
N ILE A 283 17.08 -27.14 17.38
CA ILE A 283 17.27 -28.53 17.83
C ILE A 283 17.60 -28.61 19.33
N ARG A 284 17.93 -27.51 20.00
CA ARG A 284 18.09 -27.50 21.48
C ARG A 284 16.80 -27.90 22.19
N TRP A 285 15.65 -27.71 21.53
CA TRP A 285 14.33 -28.06 22.07
C TRP A 285 13.98 -29.54 21.90
N ASP A 286 14.74 -30.30 21.11
CA ASP A 286 14.40 -31.69 20.78
C ASP A 286 14.33 -32.62 22.00
N ASP A 287 15.09 -32.30 23.05
CA ASP A 287 15.11 -33.06 24.31
C ASP A 287 13.95 -32.71 25.26
N ILE A 288 13.15 -31.69 24.93
CA ILE A 288 11.98 -31.31 25.73
C ILE A 288 10.90 -32.39 25.59
N PRO A 289 10.40 -32.99 26.70
CA PRO A 289 9.35 -33.99 26.63
C PRO A 289 8.10 -33.48 25.90
N GLY A 290 7.73 -34.15 24.80
CA GLY A 290 6.59 -33.77 23.96
C GLY A 290 6.95 -32.93 22.73
N GLN A 291 8.18 -32.41 22.59
CA GLN A 291 8.57 -31.63 21.41
C GLN A 291 8.51 -32.47 20.12
N LYS A 292 8.91 -33.74 20.17
CA LYS A 292 8.83 -34.71 19.06
C LYS A 292 7.55 -35.54 19.09
N SER A 293 6.41 -34.90 19.29
CA SER A 293 5.09 -35.57 19.37
C SER A 293 4.11 -35.14 18.27
N GLY A 294 4.61 -34.53 17.21
CA GLY A 294 3.87 -34.03 16.06
C GLY A 294 2.90 -35.06 15.49
N LYS A 295 1.70 -34.61 15.10
CA LYS A 295 0.64 -35.50 14.60
C LYS A 295 0.19 -35.13 13.20
N GLY A 296 -0.17 -36.15 12.41
CA GLY A 296 -0.69 -36.01 11.05
C GLY A 296 0.41 -35.68 10.03
N GLN A 297 0.05 -35.10 8.89
CA GLN A 297 0.99 -34.64 7.85
C GLN A 297 1.56 -33.24 8.17
N TRP A 298 1.77 -32.94 9.46
CA TRP A 298 2.20 -31.60 9.92
C TRP A 298 3.64 -31.28 9.47
N THR A 299 4.59 -32.09 9.90
CA THR A 299 6.03 -31.95 9.66
C THR A 299 6.65 -33.32 9.41
N LYS A 300 7.86 -33.36 8.83
CA LYS A 300 8.60 -34.62 8.67
C LYS A 300 9.38 -35.00 9.94
N SER A 301 9.68 -34.01 10.77
CA SER A 301 10.49 -34.16 11.99
C SER A 301 9.67 -34.56 13.23
N ASP A 302 8.34 -34.60 13.12
CA ASP A 302 7.40 -34.70 14.24
C ASP A 302 7.57 -33.59 15.30
N ARG A 303 8.20 -32.46 14.97
CA ARG A 303 8.33 -31.33 15.89
C ARG A 303 7.03 -30.54 16.03
N VAL A 304 6.69 -30.17 17.26
CA VAL A 304 5.50 -29.38 17.58
C VAL A 304 5.82 -27.88 17.55
N LEU A 305 6.90 -27.44 18.17
CA LEU A 305 7.31 -26.03 18.20
C LEU A 305 8.32 -25.73 17.08
N LEU A 306 7.98 -24.83 16.16
CA LEU A 306 8.78 -24.53 14.96
C LEU A 306 8.74 -23.06 14.57
N TYR A 307 9.82 -22.59 13.95
CA TYR A 307 9.84 -21.31 13.25
C TYR A 307 9.28 -21.44 11.84
N GLU A 308 8.54 -20.43 11.40
CA GLU A 308 7.91 -20.35 10.08
C GLU A 308 8.12 -18.99 9.44
N PHE A 309 8.89 -18.94 8.34
CA PHE A 309 8.81 -17.83 7.40
C PHE A 309 7.54 -17.99 6.57
N TYR A 310 6.73 -16.93 6.52
CA TYR A 310 5.44 -16.97 5.85
C TYR A 310 5.10 -15.63 5.19
N TYR A 311 4.46 -15.68 4.03
CA TYR A 311 3.98 -14.50 3.32
C TYR A 311 2.61 -14.05 3.84
N THR A 312 2.56 -12.83 4.35
CA THR A 312 1.33 -12.10 4.69
C THR A 312 0.99 -11.10 3.57
N ALA A 313 -0.17 -10.44 3.67
CA ALA A 313 -0.51 -9.35 2.76
C ALA A 313 0.49 -8.18 2.80
N SER A 314 1.23 -8.02 3.90
CA SER A 314 2.28 -7.00 4.05
C SER A 314 3.67 -7.43 3.58
N GLY A 315 3.87 -8.71 3.23
CA GLY A 315 5.17 -9.26 2.84
C GLY A 315 5.61 -10.46 3.67
N LEU A 316 6.91 -10.76 3.63
CA LEU A 316 7.54 -11.89 4.33
C LEU A 316 7.80 -11.57 5.81
N THR A 317 7.34 -12.44 6.69
CA THR A 317 7.58 -12.36 8.15
C THR A 317 8.08 -13.69 8.70
N LEU A 318 8.68 -13.67 9.88
CA LEU A 318 9.00 -14.85 10.67
C LEU A 318 8.05 -15.00 11.87
N LYS A 319 7.65 -16.24 12.17
CA LYS A 319 6.81 -16.60 13.32
C LYS A 319 7.39 -17.79 14.06
N LEU A 320 7.03 -17.93 15.33
CA LEU A 320 7.17 -19.17 16.10
C LEU A 320 5.77 -19.74 16.35
N ILE A 321 5.58 -21.01 16.05
CA ILE A 321 4.26 -21.66 16.05
C ILE A 321 4.28 -22.97 16.83
N ILE A 322 3.22 -23.20 17.62
CA ILE A 322 2.84 -24.50 18.16
C ILE A 322 1.92 -25.21 17.15
N GLY A 323 2.39 -26.32 16.59
CA GLY A 323 1.62 -27.20 15.70
C GLY A 323 0.85 -28.31 16.44
N PRO A 324 0.15 -29.21 15.70
CA PRO A 324 -0.49 -30.40 16.20
C PRO A 324 0.54 -31.36 16.77
N GLY A 325 0.19 -31.95 17.89
CA GLY A 325 1.03 -32.92 18.58
C GLY A 325 0.32 -33.46 19.81
N ASP A 326 1.08 -33.84 20.82
CA ASP A 326 0.55 -34.16 22.13
C ASP A 326 -0.22 -32.98 22.75
N GLU A 327 -1.40 -33.25 23.28
CA GLU A 327 -2.31 -32.21 23.75
C GLU A 327 -1.83 -31.58 25.06
N LEU A 328 -1.28 -32.39 25.97
CA LEU A 328 -0.73 -31.92 27.24
C LEU A 328 0.49 -31.02 27.00
N PHE A 329 1.37 -31.41 26.07
CA PHE A 329 2.53 -30.60 25.70
C PHE A 329 2.12 -29.24 25.12
N ARG A 330 1.15 -29.24 24.18
CA ARG A 330 0.67 -28.01 23.55
C ARG A 330 0.01 -27.06 24.56
N GLU A 331 -0.80 -27.60 25.47
CA GLU A 331 -1.43 -26.83 26.54
C GLU A 331 -0.39 -26.24 27.51
N ASP A 332 0.61 -27.01 27.90
CA ASP A 332 1.65 -26.56 28.83
C ASP A 332 2.47 -25.41 28.24
N ILE A 333 2.99 -25.57 27.01
CA ILE A 333 3.75 -24.50 26.34
C ILE A 333 2.87 -23.26 26.17
N PHE A 334 1.66 -23.41 25.63
CA PHE A 334 0.80 -22.28 25.35
C PHE A 334 0.49 -21.49 26.63
N ARG A 335 0.18 -22.18 27.73
CA ARG A 335 -0.04 -21.55 29.03
C ARG A 335 1.20 -20.81 29.53
N LYS A 336 2.37 -21.44 29.49
CA LYS A 336 3.63 -20.85 29.97
C LYS A 336 4.06 -19.61 29.17
N LEU A 337 3.83 -19.63 27.85
CA LEU A 337 4.18 -18.50 26.98
C LEU A 337 3.16 -17.35 27.03
N LYS A 338 1.91 -17.60 27.43
CA LYS A 338 0.82 -16.63 27.38
C LYS A 338 1.05 -15.36 28.20
N ASP A 339 1.71 -15.49 29.34
CA ASP A 339 1.89 -14.39 30.28
C ASP A 339 3.26 -13.68 30.14
N LEU A 340 4.07 -14.10 29.16
CA LEU A 340 5.40 -13.54 28.95
C LEU A 340 5.40 -12.39 27.96
N LYS A 341 5.99 -11.26 28.36
CA LYS A 341 6.04 -10.02 27.54
C LYS A 341 6.70 -10.20 26.17
N ASN A 342 7.60 -11.16 26.02
CA ASN A 342 8.31 -11.41 24.77
C ASN A 342 7.48 -12.21 23.77
N PHE A 343 6.39 -12.85 24.21
CA PHE A 343 5.50 -13.65 23.38
C PHE A 343 4.15 -12.96 23.22
N ASN A 344 3.43 -13.32 22.17
CA ASN A 344 2.14 -12.74 21.84
C ASN A 344 1.15 -13.80 21.32
N PRO A 345 0.92 -14.90 22.06
CA PRO A 345 -0.02 -15.92 21.63
C PRO A 345 -1.46 -15.38 21.58
N GLY A 346 -2.28 -16.05 20.77
CA GLY A 346 -3.72 -15.78 20.70
C GLY A 346 -4.43 -16.02 22.04
N LYS A 347 -5.72 -15.65 22.13
CA LYS A 347 -6.49 -15.77 23.37
C LYS A 347 -6.63 -17.22 23.87
N ASN A 348 -6.84 -18.15 22.92
CA ASN A 348 -7.12 -19.56 23.19
C ASN A 348 -6.17 -20.47 22.38
N LEU A 349 -5.88 -21.66 22.90
CA LEU A 349 -5.20 -22.71 22.15
C LEU A 349 -6.16 -23.25 21.08
N ALA A 350 -5.72 -23.25 19.82
CA ALA A 350 -6.51 -23.75 18.70
C ALA A 350 -6.20 -25.24 18.47
N LEU A 351 -7.10 -25.94 17.79
CA LEU A 351 -6.93 -27.38 17.54
C LEU A 351 -5.68 -27.73 16.72
N LYS A 352 -5.20 -26.81 15.88
CA LYS A 352 -4.06 -27.08 14.98
C LYS A 352 -2.88 -26.13 15.17
N TRP A 353 -3.09 -24.83 14.98
CA TRP A 353 -1.98 -23.87 14.86
C TRP A 353 -2.12 -22.72 15.86
N ASN A 354 -1.06 -22.43 16.60
CA ASN A 354 -0.98 -21.25 17.45
C ASN A 354 0.34 -20.53 17.22
N THR A 355 0.29 -19.37 16.58
CA THR A 355 1.41 -18.43 16.63
C THR A 355 1.60 -17.96 18.06
N VAL A 356 2.81 -18.10 18.58
CA VAL A 356 3.18 -17.66 19.95
C VAL A 356 4.16 -16.50 19.94
N TRP A 357 4.88 -16.31 18.84
CA TRP A 357 5.76 -15.16 18.63
C TRP A 357 5.76 -14.75 17.15
N THR A 358 5.95 -13.47 16.87
CA THR A 358 6.05 -12.92 15.51
C THR A 358 7.11 -11.83 15.47
N TRP A 359 7.97 -11.89 14.46
CA TRP A 359 8.90 -10.82 14.16
C TRP A 359 8.13 -9.54 13.83
N LYS A 360 8.40 -8.46 14.57
CA LYS A 360 7.54 -7.25 14.54
C LYS A 360 7.64 -6.43 13.26
N LYS A 361 8.73 -6.57 12.50
CA LYS A 361 8.97 -5.83 11.25
C LYS A 361 8.77 -6.77 10.06
N SER A 362 8.35 -6.26 8.89
CA SER A 362 8.45 -7.07 7.68
C SER A 362 9.93 -7.29 7.37
N ILE A 363 10.31 -8.52 7.01
CA ILE A 363 11.67 -8.83 6.56
C ILE A 363 11.85 -8.28 5.14
N ILE A 364 10.87 -8.59 4.30
CA ILE A 364 10.66 -8.02 2.97
C ILE A 364 9.20 -7.55 2.93
N SER A 365 8.92 -6.31 2.52
CA SER A 365 7.54 -5.85 2.33
C SER A 365 6.96 -6.30 0.98
N GLN A 366 5.64 -6.16 0.79
CA GLN A 366 5.05 -6.41 -0.52
C GLN A 366 5.59 -5.43 -1.59
N SER A 367 5.75 -4.15 -1.24
CA SER A 367 6.34 -3.16 -2.15
C SER A 367 7.79 -3.52 -2.53
N ASP A 368 8.54 -4.12 -1.60
CA ASP A 368 9.91 -4.55 -1.90
C ASP A 368 9.93 -5.61 -3.01
N ILE A 369 9.01 -6.57 -2.96
CA ILE A 369 8.86 -7.65 -3.95
C ILE A 369 8.45 -7.09 -5.32
N ASP A 370 7.61 -6.06 -5.32
CA ASP A 370 7.05 -5.50 -6.55
C ASP A 370 8.03 -4.54 -7.25
N GLU A 371 8.94 -3.90 -6.50
CA GLU A 371 9.78 -2.80 -6.99
C GLU A 371 11.27 -3.14 -7.12
N ASN A 372 11.77 -4.24 -6.55
CA ASN A 372 13.21 -4.53 -6.48
C ASN A 372 13.59 -5.88 -7.10
N ASP A 373 14.80 -5.92 -7.64
CA ASP A 373 15.42 -7.14 -8.14
C ASP A 373 15.86 -8.09 -7.01
N MET A 374 16.06 -9.36 -7.36
CA MET A 374 16.40 -10.43 -6.42
C MET A 374 17.65 -10.16 -5.57
N ASP A 375 18.64 -9.43 -6.08
CA ASP A 375 19.87 -9.12 -5.32
C ASP A 375 19.58 -8.19 -4.14
N ILE A 376 18.68 -7.23 -4.30
CA ILE A 376 18.24 -6.33 -3.22
C ILE A 376 17.45 -7.10 -2.18
N LEU A 377 16.56 -8.02 -2.63
CA LEU A 377 15.77 -8.87 -1.74
C LEU A 377 16.66 -9.82 -0.91
N LYS A 378 17.67 -10.42 -1.54
CA LYS A 378 18.67 -11.26 -0.87
C LYS A 378 19.44 -10.49 0.20
N ASN A 379 19.89 -9.27 -0.11
CA ASN A 379 20.57 -8.41 0.85
C ASN A 379 19.69 -8.08 2.08
N LYS A 380 18.37 -7.83 1.87
CA LYS A 380 17.43 -7.64 2.99
C LYS A 380 17.29 -8.88 3.87
N ILE A 381 17.27 -10.07 3.26
CA ILE A 381 17.26 -11.34 3.99
C ILE A 381 18.56 -11.52 4.78
N ASP A 382 19.71 -11.25 4.18
CA ASP A 382 21.01 -11.36 4.84
C ASP A 382 21.09 -10.49 6.09
N ILE A 383 20.72 -9.21 5.98
CA ILE A 383 20.67 -8.29 7.14
C ILE A 383 19.77 -8.85 8.25
N PHE A 384 18.62 -9.43 7.89
CA PHE A 384 17.72 -10.03 8.87
C PHE A 384 18.33 -11.29 9.51
N ILE A 385 18.89 -12.19 8.72
CA ILE A 385 19.51 -13.44 9.19
C ILE A 385 20.66 -13.12 10.16
N GLU A 386 21.52 -12.18 9.81
CA GLU A 386 22.62 -11.71 10.68
C GLU A 386 22.09 -11.14 12.01
N ASP A 387 21.05 -10.28 11.98
CA ASP A 387 20.48 -9.71 13.20
C ASP A 387 19.75 -10.75 14.07
N PHE A 388 19.05 -11.69 13.44
CA PHE A 388 18.24 -12.69 14.16
C PHE A 388 19.10 -13.76 14.84
N PHE A 389 20.17 -14.22 14.16
CA PHE A 389 21.01 -15.34 14.61
C PHE A 389 22.28 -14.92 15.36
N ARG A 390 22.62 -13.63 15.44
CA ARG A 390 23.77 -13.17 16.26
C ARG A 390 23.67 -13.65 17.73
N GLU A 391 24.79 -13.60 18.45
CA GLU A 391 24.92 -14.15 19.80
C GLU A 391 23.86 -13.62 20.79
N ASP A 392 23.62 -12.30 20.81
CA ASP A 392 22.56 -11.65 21.59
C ASP A 392 21.23 -11.50 20.83
N GLY A 393 21.10 -12.17 19.68
CA GLY A 393 19.96 -12.11 18.78
C GLY A 393 18.71 -12.80 19.32
N GLN A 394 17.56 -12.53 18.68
CA GLN A 394 16.28 -13.05 19.16
C GLN A 394 16.18 -14.57 19.08
N PHE A 395 16.87 -15.23 18.16
CA PHE A 395 16.89 -16.69 18.12
C PHE A 395 17.40 -17.29 19.44
N ASN A 396 18.54 -16.81 19.92
CA ASN A 396 19.15 -17.27 21.16
C ASN A 396 18.35 -16.85 22.40
N GLN A 397 17.86 -15.61 22.44
CA GLN A 397 17.01 -15.15 23.55
C GLN A 397 15.74 -15.98 23.70
N LEU A 398 15.02 -16.25 22.60
CA LEU A 398 13.82 -17.08 22.62
C LEU A 398 14.13 -18.50 23.06
N SER A 399 15.24 -19.06 22.58
CA SER A 399 15.66 -20.40 22.96
C SER A 399 15.94 -20.54 24.45
N THR A 400 16.71 -19.62 25.04
CA THR A 400 17.00 -19.60 26.47
C THR A 400 15.71 -19.58 27.29
N ILE A 401 14.78 -18.69 26.95
CA ILE A 401 13.49 -18.59 27.66
C ILE A 401 12.70 -19.89 27.55
N ILE A 402 12.60 -20.48 26.36
CA ILE A 402 11.84 -21.72 26.13
C ILE A 402 12.46 -22.90 26.90
N LEU A 403 13.79 -23.00 26.91
CA LEU A 403 14.51 -24.05 27.64
C LEU A 403 14.33 -23.92 29.16
N GLU A 404 14.37 -22.70 29.70
CA GLU A 404 14.13 -22.46 31.14
C GLU A 404 12.69 -22.78 31.58
N LEU A 405 11.73 -22.69 30.67
CA LEU A 405 10.32 -22.92 30.96
C LEU A 405 9.90 -24.38 30.84
N LEU A 406 10.54 -25.14 29.96
CA LEU A 406 10.08 -26.46 29.51
C LEU A 406 11.01 -27.62 29.87
N ARG A 407 12.24 -27.34 30.34
CA ARG A 407 13.04 -28.31 31.09
C ARG A 407 12.59 -28.33 32.54
#